data_AF-A0A7J0FKJ2-F1
#
_entry.id   AF-A0A7J0FKJ2-F1
#
_cell.length_a   1.000
_cell.length_b   1.000
_cell.length_c   1.000
_cell.angle_alpha   90.00
_cell.angle_beta   90.00
_cell.angle_gamma   90.00
#
_symmetry.space_group_name_H-M   'P 1'
#
loop_
_entity.id
_entity.type
_entity.pdbx_description
1 polymer ?
#
loop_
_entity_poly.entity_id
_entity_poly.type
_entity_poly.pdbx_seq_one_letter_code
_entity_poly.pdbx_strand_id
1 'polypeptide(L)'
;MANKLLSEMGLPKSIANIFTARNLITAKDVLSLTEFEMMELLDVGFAEITSAVARVSEIACPPYQTALSLLEQRIQNEYFAGHLPTRLKGLDEVLCGGIPFGVLTELVGPAGIGKTQV
;
A
#
# COMPACT_ATOMS: atom_id res chain seq x y z
N MET A 1 0.80 5.86 -7.10
CA MET A 1 1.98 5.56 -7.96
C MET A 1 2.98 4.63 -7.27
N ALA A 2 2.53 3.72 -6.40
CA ALA A 2 3.42 2.86 -5.61
C ALA A 2 4.27 1.92 -6.48
N ASN A 3 3.70 1.43 -7.59
CA ASN A 3 4.38 0.49 -8.50
C ASN A 3 5.23 1.20 -9.57
N LYS A 4 5.46 2.52 -9.46
CA LYS A 4 6.30 3.24 -10.41
C LYS A 4 7.75 2.78 -10.25
N LEU A 5 8.44 2.52 -11.37
CA LEU A 5 9.80 2.01 -11.39
C LEU A 5 10.80 3.10 -10.99
N LEU A 6 11.79 2.75 -10.15
CA LEU A 6 12.84 3.68 -9.72
C LEU A 6 13.68 4.22 -10.89
N SER A 7 13.82 3.44 -11.97
CA SER A 7 14.50 3.84 -13.20
C SER A 7 13.88 5.09 -13.85
N GLU A 8 12.58 5.33 -13.63
CA GLU A 8 11.83 6.47 -14.18
C GLU A 8 11.76 7.66 -13.21
N MET A 9 12.37 7.53 -12.02
CA MET A 9 12.26 8.55 -10.95
C MET A 9 13.46 9.51 -10.92
N GLY A 10 14.37 9.42 -11.88
CA GLY A 10 15.47 10.37 -12.05
C GLY A 10 16.47 10.38 -10.88
N LEU A 11 16.67 9.22 -10.24
CA LEU A 11 17.69 9.05 -9.20
C LEU A 11 19.11 9.07 -9.81
N PRO A 12 20.13 9.48 -9.04
CA PRO A 12 21.53 9.30 -9.45
C PRO A 12 21.83 7.85 -9.79
N LYS A 13 22.54 7.61 -10.89
CA LYS A 13 22.85 6.24 -11.37
C LYS A 13 23.58 5.40 -10.32
N SER A 14 24.44 6.01 -9.50
CA SER A 14 25.13 5.33 -8.40
C SER A 14 24.13 4.67 -7.44
N ILE A 15 23.16 5.44 -6.96
CA ILE A 15 22.14 5.01 -6.00
C ILE A 15 21.13 4.07 -6.66
N ALA A 16 20.67 4.38 -7.88
CA ALA A 16 19.70 3.55 -8.61
C ALA A 16 20.23 2.12 -8.88
N ASN A 17 21.52 1.99 -9.17
CA ASN A 17 22.16 0.68 -9.38
C ASN A 17 22.21 -0.13 -8.07
N ILE A 18 22.48 0.52 -6.94
CA ILE A 18 22.52 -0.14 -5.62
C ILE A 18 21.12 -0.64 -5.23
N PHE A 19 20.08 0.19 -5.41
CA PHE A 19 18.69 -0.21 -5.20
C PHE A 19 18.32 -1.44 -6.03
N THR A 20 18.61 -1.39 -7.34
CA THR A 20 18.30 -2.49 -8.27
C THR A 20 19.05 -3.77 -7.89
N ALA A 21 20.32 -3.66 -7.48
CA ALA A 21 21.14 -4.80 -7.05
C ALA A 21 20.60 -5.50 -5.79
N ARG A 22 19.77 -4.82 -4.99
CA ARG A 22 19.10 -5.36 -3.80
C ARG A 22 17.61 -5.63 -4.00
N ASN A 23 17.14 -5.73 -5.25
CA ASN A 23 15.74 -5.96 -5.62
C ASN A 23 14.74 -4.88 -5.15
N LEU A 24 15.22 -3.66 -4.91
CA LEU A 24 14.34 -2.50 -4.70
C LEU A 24 14.08 -1.87 -6.08
N ILE A 25 12.90 -2.14 -6.64
CA ILE A 25 12.59 -1.86 -8.05
C ILE A 25 11.56 -0.74 -8.17
N THR A 26 10.64 -0.66 -7.22
CA THR A 26 9.50 0.26 -7.23
C THR A 26 9.58 1.29 -6.11
N ALA A 27 8.82 2.38 -6.25
CA ALA A 27 8.63 3.36 -5.19
C ALA A 27 8.10 2.70 -3.90
N LYS A 28 7.23 1.69 -4.02
CA LYS A 28 6.72 0.94 -2.87
C LYS A 28 7.84 0.26 -2.09
N ASP A 29 8.79 -0.38 -2.77
CA ASP A 29 9.85 -1.14 -2.12
C ASP A 29 10.72 -0.22 -1.26
N VAL A 30 11.00 0.99 -1.76
CA VAL A 30 11.73 2.02 -1.01
C VAL A 30 10.85 2.57 0.11
N LEU A 31 9.63 3.03 -0.17
CA LEU A 31 8.78 3.70 0.83
C LEU A 31 8.21 2.76 1.91
N SER A 32 8.39 1.45 1.78
CA SER A 32 7.99 0.45 2.78
C SER A 32 9.09 0.15 3.80
N LEU A 33 10.31 0.62 3.56
CA LEU A 33 11.45 0.46 4.47
C LEU A 33 11.74 1.79 5.17
N THR A 34 12.24 1.68 6.39
CA THR A 34 12.78 2.82 7.14
C THR A 34 14.14 3.23 6.58
N GLU A 35 14.57 4.47 6.85
CA GLU A 35 15.89 4.92 6.40
C GLU A 35 17.03 4.08 7.00
N PHE A 36 16.87 3.56 8.22
CA PHE A 36 17.86 2.70 8.86
C PHE A 36 17.96 1.32 8.21
N GLU A 37 16.83 0.69 7.88
CA GLU A 37 16.82 -0.57 7.13
C GLU A 37 17.49 -0.39 5.76
N MET A 38 17.28 0.76 5.11
CA MET A 38 17.98 1.08 3.86
C MET A 38 19.49 1.28 4.06
N MET A 39 19.93 1.91 5.15
CA MET A 39 21.35 2.07 5.45
C MET A 39 22.03 0.71 5.56
N GLU A 40 21.43 -0.20 6.33
CA GLU A 40 21.95 -1.56 6.53
C GLU A 40 21.92 -2.38 5.23
N LEU A 41 20.83 -2.28 4.47
CA LEU A 41 20.64 -3.07 3.25
C LEU A 41 21.46 -2.54 2.08
N LEU A 42 21.74 -1.25 1.99
CA LEU A 42 22.44 -0.64 0.86
C LEU A 42 23.92 -0.33 1.15
N ASP A 43 24.32 -0.31 2.43
CA ASP A 43 25.63 0.15 2.90
C ASP A 43 25.94 1.58 2.42
N VAL A 44 24.93 2.46 2.57
CA VAL A 44 24.95 3.85 2.11
C VAL A 44 24.72 4.78 3.30
N GLY A 45 25.37 5.95 3.28
CA GLY A 45 25.24 6.95 4.34
C GLY A 45 23.83 7.56 4.44
N PHE A 46 23.45 7.99 5.65
CA PHE A 46 22.13 8.54 5.95
C PHE A 46 21.72 9.72 5.04
N ALA A 47 22.66 10.62 4.73
CA ALA A 47 22.39 11.80 3.89
C ALA A 47 21.97 11.43 2.45
N GLU A 48 22.61 10.41 1.88
CA GLU A 48 22.29 9.93 0.53
C GLU A 48 20.93 9.24 0.50
N ILE A 49 20.63 8.41 1.51
CA ILE A 49 19.32 7.76 1.65
C ILE A 49 18.22 8.78 1.84
N THR A 50 18.39 9.75 2.72
CA THR A 50 17.38 10.81 2.96
C THR A 50 17.10 11.59 1.68
N SER A 51 18.14 11.92 0.91
CA SER A 51 17.99 12.59 -0.39
C SER A 51 17.25 11.71 -1.41
N ALA A 52 17.58 10.42 -1.48
CA ALA A 52 16.92 9.48 -2.37
C ALA A 52 15.44 9.28 -2.01
N VAL A 53 15.13 9.07 -0.73
CA VAL A 53 13.76 8.91 -0.22
C VAL A 53 12.94 10.17 -0.47
N ALA A 54 13.50 11.36 -0.23
CA ALA A 54 12.83 12.62 -0.54
C ALA A 54 12.47 12.72 -2.03
N ARG A 55 13.38 12.34 -2.93
CA ARG A 55 13.15 12.36 -4.38
C ARG A 55 12.10 11.34 -4.82
N VAL A 56 12.17 10.11 -4.29
CA VAL A 56 11.18 9.06 -4.55
C VAL A 56 9.80 9.52 -4.06
N SER A 57 9.74 10.12 -2.88
CA SER A 57 8.50 10.63 -2.28
C SER A 57 7.87 11.74 -3.12
N GLU A 58 8.66 12.72 -3.56
CA GLU A 58 8.19 13.83 -4.40
C GLU A 58 7.48 13.33 -5.67
N ILE A 59 8.03 12.30 -6.31
CA ILE A 59 7.50 11.74 -7.56
C ILE A 59 6.34 10.77 -7.32
N ALA A 60 6.37 10.02 -6.21
CA ALA A 60 5.35 9.04 -5.87
C ALA A 60 4.09 9.67 -5.23
N CYS A 61 4.22 10.87 -4.66
CA CYS A 61 3.17 11.58 -3.95
C CYS A 61 1.92 11.74 -4.84
N PRO A 62 0.74 11.26 -4.40
CA PRO A 62 -0.49 11.52 -5.13
C PRO A 62 -0.86 13.02 -5.04
N PRO A 63 -1.62 13.54 -6.01
CA PRO A 63 -2.14 14.90 -5.92
C PRO A 63 -3.04 15.06 -4.69
N TYR A 64 -3.05 16.27 -4.11
CA TYR A 64 -3.97 16.63 -3.04
C TYR A 64 -5.42 16.45 -3.51
N GLN A 65 -6.22 15.79 -2.67
CA GLN A 65 -7.61 15.49 -2.95
C GLN A 65 -8.44 15.80 -1.70
N THR A 66 -9.68 16.22 -1.91
CA THR A 66 -10.59 16.46 -0.80
C THR A 66 -11.18 15.13 -0.32
N ALA A 67 -11.65 15.09 0.93
CA ALA A 67 -12.36 13.92 1.42
C ALA A 67 -13.61 13.59 0.57
N LEU A 68 -14.29 14.63 0.06
CA LEU A 68 -15.44 14.47 -0.83
C LEU A 68 -15.05 13.79 -2.15
N SER A 69 -13.97 14.25 -2.82
CA SER A 69 -13.54 13.63 -4.07
C SER A 69 -13.09 12.18 -3.89
N LEU A 70 -12.46 11.87 -2.75
CA LEU A 70 -12.09 10.48 -2.41
C LEU A 70 -13.33 9.61 -2.21
N LEU A 71 -14.37 10.12 -1.55
CA LEU A 71 -15.65 9.40 -1.37
C LEU A 71 -16.36 9.17 -2.71
N GLU A 72 -16.41 10.18 -3.57
CA GLU A 72 -17.02 10.06 -4.90
C GLU A 72 -16.28 9.03 -5.77
N GLN A 73 -14.94 9.08 -5.80
CA GLN A 73 -14.13 8.08 -6.49
C GLN A 73 -14.36 6.67 -5.95
N ARG A 74 -14.51 6.53 -4.63
CA ARG A 74 -14.81 5.25 -4.00
C ARG A 74 -16.12 4.67 -4.51
N ILE A 75 -17.19 5.47 -4.49
CA ILE A 75 -18.53 5.08 -4.93
C ILE A 75 -18.54 4.71 -6.42
N GLN A 76 -17.78 5.43 -7.25
CA GLN A 76 -17.76 5.22 -8.71
C GLN A 76 -16.90 4.03 -9.15
N ASN A 77 -15.76 3.80 -8.48
CA ASN A 77 -14.74 2.88 -8.99
C ASN A 77 -14.69 1.54 -8.24
N GLU A 78 -15.25 1.45 -7.03
CA GLU A 78 -15.17 0.20 -6.27
C GLU A 78 -16.23 -0.81 -6.69
N TYR A 79 -15.77 -1.99 -7.08
CA TYR A 79 -16.62 -3.15 -7.29
C TYR A 79 -17.31 -3.53 -5.96
N PHE A 80 -18.61 -3.85 -6.01
CA PHE A 80 -19.44 -4.11 -4.81
C PHE A 80 -19.33 -3.02 -3.72
N ALA A 81 -19.16 -1.76 -4.10
CA ALA A 81 -19.00 -0.64 -3.17
C ALA A 81 -17.87 -0.84 -2.14
N GLY A 82 -16.83 -1.60 -2.52
CA GLY A 82 -15.65 -1.84 -1.67
C GLY A 82 -15.77 -3.00 -0.70
N HIS A 83 -16.75 -3.89 -0.88
CA HIS A 83 -17.01 -4.99 0.04
C HIS A 83 -17.12 -6.34 -0.68
N LEU A 84 -16.69 -7.42 -0.02
CA LEU A 84 -16.92 -8.80 -0.42
C LEU A 84 -18.19 -9.33 0.30
N PRO A 85 -19.28 -9.65 -0.42
CA PRO A 85 -20.51 -10.13 0.22
C PRO A 85 -20.31 -11.51 0.85
N THR A 86 -20.78 -11.68 2.09
CA THR A 86 -20.74 -12.97 2.81
C THR A 86 -21.87 -13.92 2.36
N ARG A 87 -22.80 -13.42 1.54
CA ARG A 87 -24.02 -14.12 1.08
C ARG A 87 -24.99 -14.46 2.22
N LEU A 88 -24.81 -13.85 3.38
CA LEU A 88 -25.70 -13.96 4.53
C LEU A 88 -26.31 -12.58 4.75
N LYS A 89 -27.53 -12.37 4.26
CA LYS A 89 -28.17 -11.04 4.22
C LYS A 89 -28.07 -10.27 5.55
N GLY A 90 -28.37 -10.92 6.68
CA GLY A 90 -28.30 -10.27 7.98
C GLY A 90 -26.88 -9.90 8.43
N LEU A 91 -25.87 -10.66 7.98
CA LEU A 91 -24.47 -10.34 8.27
C LEU A 91 -23.97 -9.21 7.36
N ASP A 92 -24.30 -9.26 6.06
CA ASP A 92 -23.96 -8.20 5.11
C ASP A 92 -24.59 -6.85 5.53
N GLU A 93 -25.82 -6.85 6.05
CA GLU A 93 -26.47 -5.65 6.59
C GLU A 93 -25.69 -5.05 7.78
N VAL A 94 -25.24 -5.89 8.72
CA VAL A 94 -24.46 -5.44 9.90
C VAL A 94 -23.06 -4.96 9.50
N LEU A 95 -22.48 -5.55 8.45
CA LEU A 95 -21.18 -5.17 7.91
C LEU A 95 -21.25 -4.07 6.82
N CYS A 96 -22.41 -3.44 6.62
CA CYS A 96 -22.61 -2.37 5.64
C CYS A 96 -22.30 -2.76 4.18
N GLY A 97 -22.54 -4.02 3.81
CA GLY A 97 -22.36 -4.56 2.46
C GLY A 97 -21.47 -5.80 2.35
N GLY A 98 -20.79 -6.17 3.44
CA GLY A 98 -19.94 -7.36 3.51
C GLY A 98 -18.56 -7.07 4.10
N ILE A 99 -17.56 -7.89 3.79
CA ILE A 99 -16.19 -7.71 4.30
C ILE A 99 -15.49 -6.59 3.52
N PRO A 100 -15.05 -5.48 4.15
CA PRO A 100 -14.40 -4.37 3.45
C PRO A 100 -13.04 -4.76 2.83
N PHE A 101 -12.76 -4.27 1.62
CA PHE A 101 -11.45 -4.40 0.98
C PHE A 101 -10.40 -3.49 1.62
N GLY A 102 -9.12 -3.87 1.49
CA GLY A 102 -7.99 -3.05 1.92
C GLY A 102 -7.75 -3.02 3.43
N VAL A 103 -8.50 -3.81 4.21
CA VAL A 103 -8.35 -3.93 5.66
C VAL A 103 -8.27 -5.40 6.09
N LEU A 104 -7.69 -5.63 7.27
CA LEU A 104 -7.71 -6.94 7.92
C LEU A 104 -8.99 -7.08 8.75
N THR A 105 -9.84 -8.05 8.43
CA THR A 105 -11.05 -8.36 9.20
C THR A 105 -10.83 -9.63 10.02
N GLU A 106 -11.00 -9.55 11.33
CA GLU A 106 -10.83 -10.68 12.24
C GLU A 106 -12.16 -11.43 12.46
N LEU A 107 -12.14 -12.76 12.40
CA LEU A 107 -13.29 -13.62 12.66
C LEU A 107 -13.06 -14.51 13.88
N VAL A 108 -13.77 -14.23 14.97
CA VAL A 108 -13.58 -14.90 16.28
C VAL A 108 -14.88 -15.52 16.78
N GLY A 109 -14.79 -16.65 17.48
CA GLY A 109 -15.92 -17.32 18.11
C GLY A 109 -15.60 -18.76 18.55
N PRO A 110 -16.51 -19.43 19.28
CA PRO A 110 -16.31 -20.80 19.76
C PRO A 110 -16.00 -21.82 18.65
N ALA A 111 -15.49 -23.00 19.03
CA ALA A 111 -15.31 -24.10 18.10
C ALA A 111 -16.65 -24.52 17.47
N GLY A 112 -16.66 -24.86 16.18
CA GLY A 112 -17.87 -25.31 15.48
C GLY A 112 -18.86 -24.21 15.08
N ILE A 113 -18.62 -22.92 15.40
CA ILE A 113 -19.55 -21.82 15.05
C ILE A 113 -19.56 -21.43 13.55
N GLY A 114 -18.80 -22.14 12.71
CA GLY A 114 -18.79 -21.91 11.26
C GLY A 114 -17.70 -20.97 10.72
N LYS A 115 -16.69 -20.58 11.52
CA LYS A 115 -15.61 -19.65 11.07
C LYS A 115 -14.90 -20.06 9.78
N THR A 116 -14.71 -21.37 9.55
CA THR A 116 -14.05 -21.91 8.34
C THR A 116 -15.00 -22.01 7.14
N GLN A 117 -16.32 -21.90 7.38
CA GLN A 117 -17.35 -21.98 6.34
C GLN A 117 -17.74 -20.60 5.82
N VAL A 118 -17.47 -19.55 6.59
CA VAL A 118 -17.48 -18.15 6.15
C VAL A 118 -16.28 -17.92 5.23
#